data_AF-A0A929V7W1-F1
#
_entry.id   AF-A0A929V7W1-F1
#
_cell.length_a   1.000
_cell.length_b   1.000
_cell.length_c   1.000
_cell.angle_alpha   90.00
_cell.angle_beta   90.00
_cell.angle_gamma   90.00
#
_symmetry.space_group_name_H-M   'P 1'
#
loop_
_entity.id
_entity.type
_entity.pdbx_description
1 polymer ?
#
loop_
_entity_poly.entity_id
_entity_poly.type
_entity_poly.pdbx_seq_one_letter_code
_entity_poly.pdbx_strand_id
1 'polypeptide(L)'
;MIPDKLKPGDEIRVVAPARSASDIDERVLDRAKAALESLGLRVSFSKNAFSRSQRGCPTDDEKVEDLHEAFVDSNVKCVLAAIG
;
A
#
# COMPACT_ATOMS: atom_id res chain seq x y z
N MET A 1 10.15 -3.99 -19.88
CA MET A 1 9.88 -5.20 -19.07
C MET A 1 8.43 -5.14 -18.63
N ILE A 2 7.68 -6.24 -18.74
CA ILE A 2 6.27 -6.31 -18.32
C ILE A 2 6.24 -7.14 -17.02
N PRO A 3 5.63 -6.66 -15.92
CA PRO A 3 5.55 -7.42 -14.67
C PRO A 3 4.68 -8.67 -14.83
N ASP A 4 4.96 -9.69 -14.03
CA ASP A 4 4.13 -10.90 -13.98
C ASP A 4 2.71 -10.57 -13.56
N LYS A 5 1.75 -11.35 -14.07
CA LYS A 5 0.35 -11.20 -13.66
C LYS A 5 0.15 -11.74 -12.25
N LEU A 6 -0.68 -11.04 -11.48
CA LEU A 6 -1.11 -11.45 -10.15
C LEU A 6 -1.85 -12.79 -10.18
N LYS A 7 -1.62 -13.59 -9.14
CA LYS A 7 -2.25 -14.88 -8.88
C LYS A 7 -2.82 -14.90 -7.46
N PRO A 8 -3.83 -15.76 -7.19
CA PRO A 8 -4.27 -16.01 -5.83
C PRO A 8 -3.09 -16.45 -4.95
N GLY A 9 -2.94 -15.83 -3.79
CA GLY A 9 -1.86 -16.00 -2.83
C GLY A 9 -0.81 -14.90 -2.86
N ASP A 10 -0.76 -14.11 -3.94
CA ASP A 10 0.22 -13.02 -4.09
C ASP A 10 -0.03 -11.88 -3.11
N GLU A 11 1.06 -11.24 -2.68
CA GLU A 11 1.01 -10.07 -1.82
C GLU A 11 0.88 -8.77 -2.62
N ILE A 12 -0.01 -7.91 -2.16
CA ILE A 12 -0.15 -6.53 -2.60
C ILE A 12 0.20 -5.61 -1.44
N ARG A 13 1.18 -4.73 -1.66
CA ARG A 13 1.58 -3.70 -0.71
C ARG A 13 0.88 -2.39 -1.03
N VAL A 14 0.18 -1.83 -0.05
CA VAL A 14 -0.42 -0.50 -0.13
C VAL A 14 0.56 0.52 0.47
N VAL A 15 0.92 1.53 -0.32
CA VAL A 15 1.85 2.62 0.03
C VAL A 15 1.13 3.98 -0.02
N ALA A 16 1.61 4.98 0.72
CA ALA A 16 1.02 6.32 0.77
C ALA A 16 1.92 7.40 0.12
N PRO A 17 2.09 7.42 -1.22
CA PRO A 17 3.04 8.31 -1.88
C PRO A 17 2.60 9.78 -1.91
N ALA A 18 1.30 10.07 -1.71
CA ALA A 18 0.75 11.43 -1.75
C ALA A 18 0.12 11.81 -0.41
N ARG A 19 -1.05 11.25 -0.11
CA ARG A 19 -1.78 11.47 1.15
C ARG A 19 -1.72 10.24 2.03
N SER A 20 -1.82 10.46 3.34
CA SER A 20 -1.82 9.40 4.35
C SER A 20 -3.04 8.49 4.18
N ALA A 21 -2.87 7.17 4.32
CA ALA A 21 -3.99 6.23 4.36
C ALA A 21 -4.96 6.54 5.51
N SER A 22 -4.48 7.23 6.56
CA SER A 22 -5.30 7.72 7.67
C SER A 22 -6.37 8.73 7.24
N ASP A 23 -6.27 9.34 6.06
CA ASP A 23 -7.29 10.25 5.51
C ASP A 23 -8.51 9.49 4.97
N ILE A 24 -8.40 8.17 4.82
CA ILE A 24 -9.47 7.28 4.39
C ILE A 24 -10.20 6.77 5.65
N ASP A 25 -11.52 6.77 5.61
CA ASP A 25 -12.34 6.19 6.69
C ASP A 25 -11.99 4.71 6.90
N GLU A 26 -11.87 4.29 8.15
CA GLU A 26 -11.49 2.92 8.52
C GLU A 26 -12.40 1.87 7.89
N ARG A 27 -13.71 2.14 7.78
CA ARG A 27 -14.66 1.22 7.15
C ARG A 27 -14.44 1.10 5.65
N VAL A 28 -13.93 2.15 5.01
CA VAL A 28 -13.58 2.12 3.59
C VAL A 28 -12.29 1.31 3.39
N LEU A 29 -11.31 1.47 4.28
CA LEU A 29 -10.09 0.65 4.27
C LEU A 29 -10.41 -0.83 4.47
N ASP A 30 -11.26 -1.16 5.43
CA ASP A 30 -11.68 -2.55 5.69
C ASP A 30 -12.41 -3.15 4.49
N ARG A 31 -13.29 -2.39 3.85
CA ARG A 31 -13.98 -2.83 2.63
C ARG A 31 -13.02 -3.03 1.47
N ALA A 32 -12.07 -2.12 1.28
CA ALA A 32 -11.06 -2.22 0.22
C ALA A 32 -10.17 -3.44 0.45
N LYS A 33 -9.73 -3.66 1.69
CA LYS A 33 -8.96 -4.83 2.10
C LYS A 33 -9.74 -6.12 1.85
N ALA A 34 -10.98 -6.21 2.33
CA ALA A 34 -11.83 -7.38 2.12
C ALA A 34 -12.10 -7.66 0.64
N ALA A 35 -12.27 -6.63 -0.19
CA ALA A 35 -12.45 -6.78 -1.63
C ALA A 35 -11.21 -7.39 -2.29
N LEU A 36 -10.01 -6.89 -1.96
CA LEU A 36 -8.76 -7.45 -2.48
C LEU A 36 -8.51 -8.88 -1.96
N GLU A 37 -8.76 -9.13 -0.68
CA GLU A 37 -8.63 -10.47 -0.09
C GLU A 37 -9.65 -11.46 -0.69
N SER A 38 -10.84 -11.01 -1.07
CA SER A 38 -11.84 -11.86 -1.76
C SER A 38 -11.40 -12.34 -3.14
N LEU A 39 -10.46 -11.63 -3.77
CA LEU A 39 -9.80 -12.05 -5.02
C LEU A 39 -8.67 -13.06 -4.78
N GLY A 40 -8.46 -13.48 -3.53
CA GLY A 40 -7.42 -14.41 -3.11
C GLY A 40 -6.06 -13.76 -2.87
N LEU A 41 -5.99 -12.43 -2.77
CA LEU A 41 -4.74 -11.68 -2.60
C LEU A 41 -4.45 -11.44 -1.12
N ARG A 42 -3.18 -11.26 -0.76
CA ARG A 42 -2.77 -10.85 0.58
C ARG A 42 -2.51 -9.36 0.61
N VAL A 43 -3.18 -8.62 1.47
CA VAL A 43 -3.02 -7.16 1.56
C VAL A 43 -2.13 -6.80 2.74
N SER A 44 -1.07 -6.06 2.47
CA SER A 44 -0.19 -5.46 3.47
C SER A 44 -0.12 -3.94 3.29
N PHE A 45 0.05 -3.22 4.39
CA PHE A 45 0.28 -1.77 4.37
C PHE A 45 1.76 -1.51 4.65
N SER A 46 2.33 -0.49 4.01
CA SER A 46 3.70 -0.07 4.31
C SER A 46 3.81 0.54 5.69
N LYS A 47 5.03 0.52 6.24
CA LYS A 47 5.33 0.97 7.59
C LYS A 47 4.81 2.38 7.86
N ASN A 48 4.97 3.28 6.89
CA ASN A 48 4.59 4.69 7.02
C ASN A 48 3.27 5.03 6.29
N ALA A 49 2.49 4.05 5.82
CA ALA A 49 1.23 4.29 5.09
C ALA A 49 0.24 5.15 5.89
N PHE A 50 0.22 5.00 7.20
CA PHE A 50 -0.66 5.74 8.12
C PHE A 50 0.03 6.96 8.76
N SER A 51 1.30 7.21 8.44
CA SER A 51 2.05 8.33 9.00
C SER A 51 1.40 9.65 8.60
N ARG A 52 1.38 10.58 9.56
CA ARG A 52 0.89 11.95 9.42
C ARG A 52 1.94 12.87 10.00
N SER A 53 2.80 13.39 9.13
CA SER A 53 3.80 14.39 9.50
C SER A 53 3.23 15.81 9.33
N GLN A 54 4.09 16.82 9.18
CA GLN A 54 3.66 18.19 8.93
C GLN A 54 2.81 18.25 7.65
N ARG A 55 1.59 18.79 7.79
CA ARG A 55 0.53 18.91 6.75
C ARG A 55 -0.31 17.65 6.48
N GLY A 56 -0.22 16.63 7.33
CA GLY A 56 -1.13 15.46 7.27
C GLY A 56 -0.78 14.42 6.20
N CYS A 57 0.42 14.52 5.61
CA CYS A 57 0.98 13.51 4.72
C CYS A 57 2.29 12.95 5.30
N PRO A 58 2.73 11.76 4.83
CA PRO A 58 4.06 11.25 5.13
C PRO A 58 5.14 12.20 4.59
N THR A 59 6.32 12.21 5.20
CA THR A 59 7.48 12.97 4.69
C THR A 59 8.01 12.34 3.41
N ASP A 60 8.82 13.09 2.67
CA ASP A 60 9.41 12.55 1.44
C ASP A 60 10.35 11.38 1.72
N ASP A 61 11.07 11.39 2.85
CA ASP A 61 11.89 10.26 3.29
C ASP A 61 11.05 9.02 3.61
N GLU A 62 9.93 9.18 4.31
CA GLU A 62 9.00 8.08 4.62
C GLU A 62 8.39 7.47 3.35
N LYS A 63 8.00 8.32 2.38
CA LYS A 63 7.46 7.86 1.08
C LYS A 63 8.49 7.05 0.31
N VAL A 64 9.74 7.52 0.29
CA VAL A 64 10.84 6.85 -0.42
C VAL A 64 11.22 5.54 0.27
N GLU A 65 11.26 5.50 1.59
CA GLU A 65 11.48 4.26 2.38
C GLU A 65 10.42 3.21 2.04
N ASP A 66 9.13 3.58 2.14
CA ASP A 66 8.01 2.69 1.88
C ASP A 66 8.01 2.16 0.43
N LEU A 67 8.32 3.03 -0.54
CA LEU A 67 8.37 2.65 -1.95
C LEU A 67 9.54 1.69 -2.20
N HIS A 68 10.73 2.01 -1.69
CA HIS A 68 11.89 1.15 -1.85
C HIS A 68 11.68 -0.23 -1.19
N GLU A 69 11.14 -0.28 0.03
CA GLU A 69 10.81 -1.55 0.67
C GLU A 69 9.82 -2.37 -0.16
N ALA A 70 8.79 -1.73 -0.71
CA ALA A 70 7.79 -2.42 -1.52
C ALA A 70 8.38 -3.02 -2.81
N PHE A 71 9.42 -2.42 -3.39
CA PHE A 71 10.11 -2.96 -4.57
C PHE A 71 11.23 -3.95 -4.23
N VAL A 72 11.86 -3.83 -3.07
CA VAL A 72 12.93 -4.74 -2.61
C VAL A 72 12.35 -6.06 -2.09
N ASP A 73 11.15 -6.03 -1.50
CA ASP A 73 10.48 -7.21 -0.98
C ASP A 73 9.97 -8.13 -2.11
N SER A 74 10.68 -9.24 -2.32
CA SER A 74 10.34 -10.21 -3.37
C SER A 74 8.97 -10.89 -3.19
N ASN A 75 8.36 -10.80 -2.01
CA ASN A 75 7.00 -11.31 -1.77
C ASN A 75 5.94 -10.42 -2.40
N VAL A 76 6.20 -9.11 -2.49
CA VAL A 76 5.29 -8.12 -3.06
C VAL A 76 5.23 -8.30 -4.58
N LYS A 77 4.03 -8.58 -5.10
CA LYS A 77 3.78 -8.74 -6.55
C LYS A 77 3.03 -7.56 -7.15
N CYS A 78 2.48 -6.69 -6.33
CA CYS A 78 1.85 -5.45 -6.75
C CYS A 78 1.98 -4.37 -5.68
N VAL A 79 2.18 -3.14 -6.12
CA VAL A 79 2.22 -1.94 -5.27
C VAL A 79 1.04 -1.06 -5.64
N LEU A 80 0.20 -0.72 -4.67
CA LEU A 80 -0.95 0.17 -4.84
C LEU A 80 -0.77 1.44 -4.01
N ALA A 81 -1.12 2.59 -4.59
CA ALA A 81 -1.22 3.83 -3.83
C ALA A 81 -2.51 3.84 -3.01
N ALA A 82 -2.43 4.24 -1.74
CA ALA A 82 -3.58 4.36 -0.84
C ALA A 82 -4.60 5.39 -1.36
N ILE A 83 -4.12 6.59 -1.69
CA ILE A 83 -4.91 7.69 -2.23
C ILE A 83 -3.97 8.72 -2.89
N GLY A 84 -4.48 9.43 -3.91
CA GLY A 84 -3.79 10.51 -4.63
C GLY A 84 -4.14 11.89 -4.12
#